data_AF-X1RS90-F1
#
_entry.id   AF-X1RS90-F1
#
_cell.length_a   1.000
_cell.length_b   1.000
_cell.length_c   1.000
_cell.angle_alpha   90.00
_cell.angle_beta   90.00
_cell.angle_gamma   90.00
#
_symmetry.space_group_name_H-M   'P 1'
#
loop_
_entity.id
_entity.type
_entity.pdbx_description
1 polymer ?
#
loop_
_entity_poly.entity_id
_entity_poly.type
_entity_poly.pdbx_seq_one_letter_code
_entity_poly.pdbx_strand_id
1 'polypeptide(L)' 'MLFTYLHLASALELTKALLRQKVVGIAYETVQLADGSLPLLTPMSEIAGKLSVQVGAYYL' A
#
# COMPACT_ATOMS: atom_id res chain seq x y z
N MET A 1 -4.15 15.19 8.79
CA MET A 1 -3.21 14.06 8.80
C MET A 1 -3.90 12.91 8.09
N LEU A 2 -3.24 12.31 7.08
CA LEU A 2 -3.78 11.22 6.28
C LEU A 2 -2.91 9.98 6.50
N PHE A 3 -3.53 8.83 6.79
CA PHE A 3 -2.84 7.56 7.00
C PHE A 3 -3.56 6.48 6.20
N THR A 4 -2.95 6.04 5.09
CA THR A 4 -3.56 5.08 4.14
C THR A 4 -2.51 4.56 3.14
N TYR A 5 -2.89 3.66 2.23
CA TYR A 5 -2.08 3.32 1.06
C TYR A 5 -2.08 4.47 0.06
N LEU A 6 -0.91 4.99 -0.30
CA LEU A 6 -0.81 6.20 -1.12
C LEU A 6 -0.19 5.97 -2.50
N HIS A 7 0.71 5.01 -2.62
CA HIS A 7 1.45 4.64 -3.85
C HIS A 7 1.99 5.87 -4.60
N LEU A 8 2.58 6.82 -3.86
CA LEU A 8 2.95 8.14 -4.38
C LEU A 8 3.98 8.10 -5.51
N ALA A 9 4.83 7.08 -5.55
CA ALA A 9 5.85 6.91 -6.57
C ALA A 9 5.27 6.77 -7.99
N SER A 10 4.06 6.19 -8.13
CA SER A 10 3.36 6.05 -9.40
C SER A 10 2.30 7.12 -9.67
N ALA A 11 2.03 8.02 -8.71
CA ALA A 11 0.88 8.92 -8.73
C ALA A 11 1.28 10.41 -8.60
N LEU A 12 1.96 10.96 -9.61
CA LEU A 12 2.50 12.33 -9.59
C LEU A 12 1.43 13.41 -9.30
N GLU A 13 0.25 13.30 -9.90
CA GLU A 13 -0.81 14.30 -9.70
C GLU A 13 -1.38 14.29 -8.28
N LEU A 14 -1.51 13.10 -7.68
CA LEU A 14 -1.87 12.95 -6.27
C LEU A 14 -0.79 13.55 -5.37
N THR A 15 0.48 13.23 -5.63
CA THR A 15 1.63 13.76 -4.88
C THR A 15 1.63 15.29 -4.91
N LYS A 16 1.45 15.91 -6.09
CA LYS A 16 1.34 17.37 -6.21
C LYS A 16 0.13 17.93 -5.45
N ALA A 17 -1.02 17.26 -5.49
CA ALA A 17 -2.21 17.69 -4.77
C ALA A 17 -1.99 17.69 -3.25
N LEU A 18 -1.40 16.63 -2.71
CA LEU A 18 -1.07 16.52 -1.28
C LEU A 18 -0.05 17.57 -0.85
N LEU A 19 0.97 17.83 -1.68
CA LEU A 19 1.96 18.88 -1.44
C LEU A 19 1.34 20.28 -1.44
N ARG A 20 0.51 20.61 -2.43
CA ARG A 20 -0.20 21.91 -2.50
C ARG A 20 -1.07 22.15 -1.27
N GLN A 21 -1.74 21.11 -0.80
CA GLN A 21 -2.61 21.16 0.39
C GLN A 21 -1.84 21.02 1.71
N LYS A 22 -0.50 20.89 1.68
CA LYS A 22 0.37 20.69 2.85
C LYS A 22 -0.11 19.56 3.77
N VAL A 23 -0.59 18.47 3.17
CA VAL A 23 -1.09 17.32 3.91
C VAL A 23 0.08 16.54 4.49
N VAL A 24 0.06 16.30 5.81
CA VAL A 24 0.90 15.27 6.44
C VAL A 24 0.30 13.90 6.08
N GLY A 25 0.93 13.22 5.12
CA GLY A 25 0.56 11.88 4.66
C GLY A 25 1.54 10.83 5.16
N ILE A 26 1.02 9.76 5.75
CA ILE A 26 1.76 8.56 6.13
C ILE A 26 1.26 7.43 5.23
N ALA A 27 2.17 6.80 4.49
CA ALA A 27 1.86 5.74 3.55
C ALA A 27 2.05 4.37 4.22
N TYR A 28 1.02 3.51 4.23
CA TYR A 28 1.09 2.18 4.86
C TYR A 28 2.23 1.33 4.28
N GLU A 29 2.41 1.38 2.96
CA GLU A 29 3.40 0.62 2.22
C GLU A 29 4.85 1.06 2.47
N THR A 30 5.08 2.18 3.16
CA THR A 30 6.41 2.67 3.50
C THR A 30 6.69 2.62 5.00
N VAL A 31 5.75 2.16 5.83
CA VAL A 31 6.01 1.92 7.25
C VAL A 31 6.90 0.69 7.36
N GLN A 32 8.17 0.91 7.68
CA GLN A 32 9.20 -0.12 7.71
C GLN A 32 9.82 -0.23 9.11
N LEU A 33 10.03 -1.45 9.58
CA LEU A 33 10.77 -1.71 10.82
C LEU A 33 12.29 -1.70 10.57
N ALA A 34 13.08 -1.70 11.63
CA ALA A 34 14.55 -1.67 11.54
C ALA A 34 15.15 -2.88 10.81
N ASP A 35 14.43 -4.01 10.77
CA ASP A 35 14.79 -5.23 10.03
C ASP A 35 14.44 -5.16 8.54
N GLY A 36 13.85 -4.06 8.08
CA GLY A 36 13.43 -3.87 6.69
C GLY A 36 12.04 -4.42 6.36
N SER A 37 11.34 -5.06 7.31
CA SER A 37 10.00 -5.58 7.08
C SER A 37 8.94 -4.48 6.96
N LEU A 38 7.86 -4.77 6.22
CA LEU A 38 6.73 -3.86 5.98
C LEU A 38 5.48 -4.42 6.68
N PRO A 39 5.33 -4.25 8.00
CA PRO A 39 4.31 -4.94 8.79
C PRO A 39 2.87 -4.62 8.38
N LEU A 40 2.62 -3.45 7.78
CA LEU A 40 1.29 -3.06 7.31
C LEU A 40 0.96 -3.66 5.94
N LEU A 41 1.97 -4.06 5.16
CA LEU A 41 1.82 -4.70 3.85
C LEU A 41 1.69 -6.22 3.96
N THR A 42 2.40 -6.85 4.91
CA THR A 42 2.40 -8.32 5.10
C THR A 42 1.00 -8.94 5.15
N PRO A 43 0.01 -8.41 5.89
CA PRO A 43 -1.34 -8.99 5.92
C PRO A 43 -2.03 -8.98 4.56
N MET A 44 -1.79 -7.97 3.74
CA MET A 44 -2.38 -7.87 2.39
C MET A 44 -1.76 -8.91 1.44
N SER A 45 -0.46 -9.17 1.57
CA SER A 45 0.22 -10.23 0.80
C SER A 45 -0.31 -11.62 1.14
N GLU A 46 -0.61 -11.91 2.41
CA GLU A 46 -1.18 -13.20 2.82
C GLU A 46 -2.59 -13.43 2.25
N ILE A 47 -3.43 -12.39 2.28
CA ILE A 47 -4.78 -12.45 1.72
C ILE A 47 -4.70 -12.68 0.21
N ALA A 48 -3.86 -11.92 -0.49
CA ALA A 48 -3.65 -12.09 -1.93
C ALA A 48 -3.19 -13.50 -2.29
N GLY A 49 -2.25 -14.07 -1.51
CA GLY A 49 -1.80 -15.45 -1.67
C GLY A 49 -2.94 -16.47 -1.57
N LYS A 50 -3.77 -16.37 -0.52
CA LYS A 50 -4.94 -17.27 -0.34
C LYS A 50 -5.98 -17.13 -1.46
N LEU A 51 -6.27 -15.89 -1.86
CA LEU A 51 -7.22 -15.61 -2.94
C LEU A 51 -6.73 -16.12 -4.29
N SER A 52 -5.42 -16.09 -4.57
CA SER A 52 -4.87 -16.51 -5.86
C SER A 52 -5.26 -17.94 -6.26
N VAL A 53 -5.29 -18.88 -5.31
CA VAL A 53 -5.71 -20.27 -5.53
C VAL A 53 -7.21 -20.35 -5.83
N GLN A 54 -8.03 -19.60 -5.08
CA GLN A 54 -9.48 -19.59 -5.28
C GLN A 54 -9.86 -19.00 -6.63
N VAL A 55 -9.24 -17.88 -7.00
CA VAL A 55 -9.45 -17.25 -8.32
C VAL A 55 -8.95 -18.18 -9.43
N GLY A 56 -7.78 -18.78 -9.28
CA GLY A 56 -7.26 -19.76 -10.24
C GLY A 56 -8.22 -20.94 -10.45
N ALA A 57 -8.77 -21.50 -9.39
CA ALA A 57 -9.72 -22.60 -9.46
C ALA A 57 -11.09 -22.22 -10.05
N TYR A 58 -11.50 -20.94 -9.99
CA TYR A 58 -12.75 -20.49 -10.58
C TYR A 58 -12.67 -20.35 -12.11
N TYR A 59 -11.48 -20.03 -12.65
CA TYR A 59 -11.26 -19.79 -14.07
C TYR A 59 -10.61 -20.97 -14.82
N LEU A 60 -10.34 -22.09 -14.14
CA LEU A 60 -9.88 -23.37 -14.69
C LEU A 60 -11.06 -24.35 -14.77
#